data_AF-A0A1X0DXG6-F1
#
_entry.id   AF-A0A1X0DXG6-F1
#
_cell.length_a   1.000
_cell.length_b   1.000
_cell.length_c   1.000
_cell.angle_alpha   90.00
_cell.angle_beta   90.00
_cell.angle_gamma   90.00
#
_symmetry.space_group_name_H-M   'P 1'
#
loop_
_entity.id
_entity.type
_entity.pdbx_description
1 polymer ?
#
loop_
_entity_poly.entity_id
_entity_poly.type
_entity_poly.pdbx_seq_one_letter_code
_entity_poly.pdbx_strand_id
1 'polypeptide(L)' 'GALGLMKTVLAVQHGVVPPNLHFTRMPKALAEIETNLFVPQEVTPWPSDNGPRRAAVSSYGFSGTNVHA' A
#
# COMPACT_ATOMS: atom_id res chain seq x y z
N GLY A 1 2.34 0.24 -11.29
CA GLY A 1 3.11 -0.39 -12.39
C GLY A 1 3.80 -1.67 -11.94
N ALA A 2 4.58 -2.33 -12.80
CA ALA A 2 5.12 -3.69 -12.57
C ALA A 2 5.99 -3.83 -11.30
N LEU A 3 6.82 -2.84 -10.97
CA LEU A 3 7.62 -2.87 -9.73
C LEU A 3 6.75 -2.83 -8.47
N GLY A 4 5.65 -2.06 -8.51
CA GLY A 4 4.64 -2.06 -7.44
C GLY A 4 3.98 -3.43 -7.29
N LEU A 5 3.68 -4.09 -8.40
CA LEU A 5 3.15 -5.46 -8.38
C LEU A 5 4.14 -6.46 -7.78
N MET A 6 5.43 -6.38 -8.13
CA MET A 6 6.46 -7.23 -7.54
C MET A 6 6.55 -7.03 -6.02
N LYS A 7 6.57 -5.78 -5.53
CA LYS A 7 6.50 -5.47 -4.09
C LYS A 7 5.28 -6.12 -3.45
N THR A 8 4.12 -5.99 -4.07
CA THR A 8 2.85 -6.54 -3.56
C THR A 8 2.87 -8.06 -3.48
N VAL A 9 3.37 -8.76 -4.51
CA VAL A 9 3.52 -10.22 -4.50
C VAL A 9 4.40 -10.68 -3.34
N LEU A 10 5.56 -10.03 -3.16
CA LEU A 10 6.47 -10.35 -2.06
C LEU A 10 5.83 -10.08 -0.69
N ALA A 11 5.13 -8.95 -0.53
CA ALA A 11 4.44 -8.62 0.72
C ALA A 11 3.37 -9.66 1.09
N VAL A 12 2.57 -10.12 0.12
CA VAL A 12 1.56 -11.16 0.32
C VAL A 12 2.20 -12.51 0.68
N GLN A 13 3.26 -12.88 -0.06
CA GLN A 13 4.00 -14.13 0.15
C GLN A 13 4.64 -14.20 1.55
N HIS A 14 5.29 -13.12 1.98
CA HIS A 14 5.95 -13.05 3.29
C HIS A 14 5.00 -12.67 4.43
N GLY A 15 3.78 -12.22 4.12
CA GLY A 15 2.80 -11.85 5.13
C GLY A 15 3.19 -10.64 5.95
N VAL A 16 3.88 -9.68 5.34
CA VAL A 16 4.30 -8.43 5.96
C VAL A 16 4.20 -7.28 4.97
N VAL A 17 3.88 -6.09 5.46
CA VAL A 17 3.89 -4.86 4.67
C VAL A 17 5.16 -4.09 5.02
N PRO A 18 6.08 -3.86 4.06
CA PRO A 18 7.29 -3.10 4.32
C PRO A 18 6.98 -1.59 4.47
N PRO A 19 7.83 -0.85 5.22
CA PRO A 19 7.62 0.57 5.44
C PRO A 19 7.74 1.41 4.16
N ASN A 20 7.01 2.53 4.12
CA ASN A 20 7.25 3.57 3.13
C ASN A 20 8.35 4.50 3.64
N LEU A 21 9.51 4.45 2.97
CA LEU A 21 10.66 5.26 3.32
C LEU A 21 10.35 6.75 3.18
N HIS A 22 11.00 7.55 4.04
CA HIS A 22 10.91 9.01 4.09
C HIS A 22 9.52 9.58 4.41
N PHE A 23 8.53 8.74 4.70
CA PHE A 23 7.26 9.21 5.23
C PHE A 23 7.39 9.52 6.73
N THR A 24 7.10 10.76 7.13
CA THR A 24 7.16 11.20 8.54
C THR A 24 5.79 11.60 9.08
N ARG A 25 4.95 12.26 8.27
CA ARG A 25 3.58 12.62 8.62
C ARG A 25 2.74 12.92 7.38
N MET A 26 1.43 12.75 7.52
CA MET A 26 0.47 13.18 6.52
C MET A 26 0.36 14.72 6.51
N PRO A 27 0.18 15.38 5.34
CA PRO A 27 -0.20 16.78 5.28
C PRO A 27 -1.51 17.05 6.04
N LYS A 28 -1.61 18.19 6.74
CA LYS A 28 -2.74 18.51 7.63
C LYS A 28 -4.11 18.35 6.94
N ALA A 29 -4.25 18.90 5.73
CA ALA A 29 -5.49 18.82 4.95
C ALA A 29 -5.92 17.38 4.62
N LEU A 30 -4.97 16.44 4.51
CA LEU A 30 -5.26 15.02 4.27
C LEU A 30 -5.46 14.24 5.57
N ALA A 31 -4.82 14.68 6.67
CA ALA A 31 -4.96 14.07 7.99
C ALA A 31 -6.35 14.29 8.62
N GLU A 32 -7.09 15.30 8.16
CA GLU A 32 -8.46 15.60 8.60
C GLU A 32 -9.51 14.67 7.94
N ILE A 33 -9.12 13.87 6.95
CA ILE A 33 -10.02 12.93 6.28
C ILE A 33 -10.14 11.65 7.11
N GLU A 34 -11.33 11.35 7.61
CA GLU A 34 -11.59 10.09 8.33
C GLU A 34 -11.51 8.89 7.40
N THR A 35 -10.53 8.02 7.63
CA THR A 35 -10.36 6.76 6.90
C THR A 35 -9.84 5.68 7.84
N ASN A 36 -10.01 4.42 7.44
CA ASN A 36 -9.36 3.28 8.10
C ASN A 36 -7.97 2.97 7.49
N LEU A 37 -7.37 3.94 6.79
CA LEU A 37 -6.10 3.77 6.11
C LEU A 37 -4.96 4.34 6.95
N PHE A 38 -3.79 3.73 6.84
CA PHE A 38 -2.55 4.24 7.43
C PHE A 38 -1.39 3.99 6.47
N VAL A 39 -0.31 4.75 6.64
CA VAL A 39 0.94 4.54 5.91
C VAL A 39 1.89 3.73 6.80
N PRO A 40 2.35 2.54 6.37
CA PRO A 40 3.28 1.74 7.17
C PRO A 40 4.62 2.47 7.32
N GLN A 41 5.04 2.71 8.57
CA GLN A 41 6.33 3.32 8.92
C GLN A 41 7.35 2.32 9.46
N GLU A 42 6.89 1.11 9.78
CA GLU A 42 7.68 -0.03 10.21
C GLU A 42 7.24 -1.29 9.45
N VAL A 43 7.94 -2.41 9.63
CA VAL A 43 7.50 -3.69 9.07
C VAL A 43 6.22 -4.12 9.79
N THR A 44 5.09 -4.03 9.10
CA THR A 44 3.78 -4.32 9.67
C THR A 44 3.38 -5.77 9.38
N PRO A 45 3.12 -6.61 10.40
CA PRO A 45 2.60 -7.96 10.19
C PRO A 45 1.26 -7.94 9.45
N TRP A 46 1.09 -8.85 8.49
CA TRP A 46 -0.18 -9.04 7.78
C TRP A 46 -0.78 -10.40 8.16
N PRO A 47 -1.57 -10.49 9.24
CA PRO A 47 -2.19 -11.75 9.65
C PRO A 47 -3.23 -12.23 8.63
N SER A 48 -3.51 -13.53 8.63
CA SER A 48 -4.39 -14.21 7.65
C SER A 48 -5.68 -14.72 8.30
N ASP A 49 -6.08 -14.11 9.41
CA ASP A 49 -6.98 -14.72 10.40
C ASP A 49 -8.40 -14.97 9.90
N ASN A 50 -8.78 -14.44 8.72
CA ASN A 50 -10.13 -14.58 8.14
C ASN A 50 -10.14 -14.67 6.60
N GLY A 51 -9.13 -15.30 5.98
CA GLY A 51 -9.09 -15.56 4.55
C GLY A 51 -7.83 -15.05 3.84
N PRO A 52 -7.77 -15.14 2.50
CA PRO A 52 -6.55 -14.80 1.77
C PRO A 52 -6.25 -13.30 1.89
N ARG A 53 -4.97 -12.97 2.03
CA ARG A 53 -4.47 -11.58 1.94
C ARG A 53 -4.79 -11.04 0.54
N ARG A 54 -5.31 -9.82 0.48
CA ARG A 54 -5.65 -9.12 -0.76
C ARG A 54 -4.98 -7.76 -0.80
N ALA A 55 -4.43 -7.41 -1.94
CA ALA A 55 -3.75 -6.15 -2.15
C ALA A 55 -4.15 -5.60 -3.52
N ALA A 56 -4.10 -4.27 -3.66
CA ALA A 56 -4.35 -3.59 -4.92
C ALA A 56 -3.12 -2.78 -5.34
N VAL A 57 -2.93 -2.61 -6.65
CA VAL A 57 -1.87 -1.81 -7.25
C VAL A 57 -2.47 -0.84 -8.26
N SER A 58 -2.36 0.45 -7.96
CA SER A 58 -2.72 1.52 -8.89
C SER A 58 -1.53 2.01 -9.71
N SER A 59 -1.79 2.48 -10.92
CA SER A 59 -0.81 3.14 -11.79
C SER A 59 -1.50 4.25 -12.58
N TYR A 60 -1.00 5.48 -12.46
CA TYR A 60 -1.54 6.64 -13.15
C TYR A 60 -0.48 7.18 -14.12
N GLY A 61 -0.75 7.05 -15.42
CA GLY A 61 0.16 7.44 -16.49
C GLY A 61 0.07 8.93 -16.80
N PHE A 62 1.20 9.53 -17.17
CA PHE A 62 1.28 10.96 -17.47
C PHE A 62 0.34 11.40 -18.61
N SER A 63 0.12 10.54 -19.61
CA SER A 63 -0.81 10.79 -20.71
C SER A 63 -2.30 10.70 -20.30
N GLY A 64 -2.60 10.43 -19.02
CA GLY A 64 -3.95 10.30 -18.49
C GLY A 64 -4.51 8.88 -18.45
N THR A 65 -3.76 7.87 -18.91
CA THR A 65 -4.18 6.46 -18.85
C THR A 65 -3.97 5.88 -17.44
N ASN A 66 -5.02 5.30 -16.87
CA ASN A 66 -5.03 4.79 -15.49
C ASN A 66 -5.34 3.30 -15.45
N VAL A 67 -4.70 2.58 -14.53
CA VAL A 67 -4.91 1.14 -14.31
C VAL A 67 -5.00 0.85 -12.80
N HIS A 68 -5.88 -0.06 -12.44
CA HIS A 68 -6.03 -0.60 -11.08
C HIS A 68 -6.18 -2.13 -11.18
N ALA A 69 -5.44 -2.86 -10.34
CA ALA A 69 -5.43 -4.31 -10.30
C ALA A 69 -5.37 -4.80 -8.85
#